data_AF-A0A822ZEW0-F1
#
_entry.id   AF-A0A822ZEW0-F1
#
_cell.length_a   1.000
_cell.length_b   1.000
_cell.length_c   1.000
_cell.angle_alpha   90.00
_cell.angle_beta   90.00
_cell.angle_gamma   90.00
#
_symmetry.space_group_name_H-M   'P 1'
#
loop_
_entity.id
_entity.type
_entity.pdbx_description
1 polymer ?
#
loop_
_entity_poly.entity_id
_entity_poly.type
_entity_poly.pdbx_seq_one_letter_code
_entity_poly.pdbx_strand_id
1 'polypeptide(L)'
;MGQSWALGNLCIAHVKECIQKTQSLKYAEEVYHNGTLVIKAFSSGLEIGASNWVINGPKRNFTWLSSSIFASRHAMGFDYNSLQGNGVILFSDFSSMCGNVSVGINAYRSMNQIRPKVNSPTGSDFSTLRDGNNSKEDFIKSVTDTGENTVEIDKLAFICSCAIDSVREGGSVLIPIGRLGIILQLLEQISISLESSNLNVPMFIISDVAEEILSLMNVVPEWLCEQRQQKLYSGEALFGHVKLIKEKKLHLFHTIHSPNLLAIWKEPCIVFSPHWSLRQGPAIHLLRRWSADKRCLLVLEQGVDADIALLPFKPIAMKVLQCSFLSGIEMQKIQPLLEILRPKLILFPEDLMAHMITSHTGSSVYFGYSENETICVPRSRDEFEVDLATDLVFQLQPRRIKQENAAIARLKGKYHVHHGRHLLISENEPVNHSQSRLLLQWGSLDLTLLLLALREKGINGSIDNDGMGEHNSCFLRIYEPKKALIETTGTLTVVSAVDETLASIIFQTICSVLDAI
;
A
#
# COMPACT_ATOMS: atom_id res chain seq x y z
N MET A 1 16.50 10.55 34.01
CA MET A 1 15.55 11.61 33.59
C MET A 1 14.47 10.94 32.76
N GLY A 2 13.40 10.47 33.41
CA GLY A 2 12.28 9.84 32.73
C GLY A 2 11.27 10.90 32.32
N GLN A 3 11.14 11.15 31.02
CA GLN A 3 10.01 11.93 30.52
C GLN A 3 8.79 11.01 30.48
N SER A 4 7.90 11.24 31.44
CA SER A 4 6.50 10.83 31.37
C SER A 4 5.90 11.44 30.11
N TRP A 5 5.49 10.59 29.17
CA TRP A 5 4.60 10.97 28.08
C TRP A 5 3.24 11.27 28.71
N ALA A 6 3.04 12.50 29.16
CA ALA A 6 1.71 12.99 29.43
C ALA A 6 0.94 12.83 28.11
N LEU A 7 -0.11 11.99 28.13
CA LEU A 7 -1.12 11.88 27.08
C LEU A 7 -1.71 13.28 26.87
N GLY A 8 -1.10 14.06 25.98
CA GLY A 8 -1.58 15.35 25.59
C GLY A 8 -2.90 15.14 24.87
N ASN A 9 -4.01 15.52 25.51
CA ASN A 9 -5.27 15.69 24.81
C ASN A 9 -5.00 16.53 23.55
N LEU A 10 -5.36 16.03 22.37
CA LEU A 10 -5.22 16.79 21.13
C LEU A 10 -6.04 18.08 21.26
N CYS A 11 -5.35 19.22 21.36
CA CYS A 11 -6.01 20.52 21.31
C CYS A 11 -6.44 20.81 19.87
N ILE A 12 -7.63 21.42 19.70
CA ILE A 12 -8.16 21.84 18.39
C ILE A 12 -7.14 22.69 17.62
N ALA A 13 -6.35 23.51 18.32
CA ALA A 13 -5.30 24.32 17.70
C ALA A 13 -4.24 23.46 17.01
N HIS A 14 -3.75 22.40 17.67
CA HIS A 14 -2.77 21.48 17.08
C HIS A 14 -3.36 20.71 15.89
N VAL A 15 -4.62 20.27 15.99
CA VAL A 15 -5.30 19.58 14.87
C VAL A 15 -5.39 20.52 13.66
N LYS A 16 -5.81 21.77 13.86
CA LYS A 16 -5.88 22.77 12.77
C LYS A 16 -4.52 23.06 12.16
N GLU A 17 -3.48 23.23 12.98
CA GLU A 17 -2.12 23.45 12.50
C GLU A 17 -1.59 22.27 11.68
N CYS A 18 -1.87 21.03 12.11
CA CYS A 18 -1.50 19.83 11.35
C CYS A 18 -2.24 19.76 10.01
N ILE A 19 -3.55 20.03 9.99
CA ILE A 19 -4.35 20.01 8.75
C ILE A 19 -3.88 21.09 7.77
N GLN A 20 -3.39 22.24 8.25
CA GLN A 20 -2.83 23.28 7.38
C GLN A 20 -1.49 22.88 6.71
N LYS A 21 -0.79 21.89 7.27
CA LYS A 21 0.48 21.37 6.71
C LYS A 21 0.26 20.23 5.70
N THR A 22 -0.93 19.63 5.68
CA THR A 22 -1.26 18.56 4.73
C THR A 22 -1.38 19.11 3.30
N GLN A 23 -0.78 18.41 2.36
CA GLN A 23 -0.89 18.70 0.93
C GLN A 23 -1.81 17.65 0.30
N SER A 24 -2.73 18.10 -0.56
CA SER A 24 -3.61 17.20 -1.30
C SER A 24 -2.89 16.60 -2.50
N LEU A 25 -3.07 15.30 -2.71
CA LEU A 25 -2.60 14.58 -3.90
C LEU A 25 -3.81 13.94 -4.60
N LYS A 26 -3.95 14.17 -5.91
CA LYS A 26 -4.98 13.49 -6.71
C LYS A 26 -4.56 12.06 -7.04
N TYR A 27 -5.53 11.21 -7.37
CA TYR A 27 -5.22 9.88 -7.86
C TYR A 27 -4.36 9.92 -9.13
N ALA A 28 -3.38 9.02 -9.18
CA ALA A 28 -2.35 8.91 -10.21
C ALA A 28 -1.43 10.14 -10.39
N GLU A 29 -1.59 11.21 -9.61
CA GLU A 29 -0.68 12.34 -9.60
C GLU A 29 0.68 11.92 -9.00
N GLU A 30 1.76 12.38 -9.62
CA GLU A 30 3.13 12.13 -9.15
C GLU A 30 3.61 13.28 -8.28
N VAL A 31 4.00 12.98 -7.04
CA VAL A 31 4.73 13.95 -6.20
C VAL A 31 6.12 13.43 -5.88
N TYR A 32 7.09 14.34 -5.98
CA TYR A 32 8.49 14.05 -5.74
C TYR A 32 8.90 14.50 -4.35
N HIS A 33 9.29 13.57 -3.50
CA HIS A 33 9.84 13.87 -2.18
C HIS A 33 11.38 13.78 -2.20
N ASN A 34 12.04 14.84 -1.73
CA ASN A 34 13.50 14.98 -1.74
C ASN A 34 14.17 14.69 -3.10
N GLY A 35 13.46 14.95 -4.21
CA GLY A 35 13.91 14.71 -5.59
C GLY A 35 14.12 13.23 -5.98
N THR A 36 13.95 12.31 -5.02
CA THR A 36 14.40 10.92 -5.14
C THR A 36 13.26 9.91 -5.05
N LEU A 37 12.23 10.21 -4.25
CA LEU A 37 11.06 9.35 -4.09
C LEU A 37 9.92 9.88 -4.94
N VAL A 38 9.27 9.01 -5.71
CA VAL A 38 8.02 9.32 -6.42
C VAL A 38 6.87 8.66 -5.68
N ILE A 39 5.90 9.46 -5.25
CA ILE A 39 4.74 9.00 -4.49
C ILE A 39 3.50 9.19 -5.36
N LYS A 40 2.68 8.14 -5.48
CA LYS A 40 1.38 8.15 -6.15
C LYS A 40 0.31 7.51 -5.27
N ALA A 41 -0.90 8.01 -5.36
CA ALA A 41 -2.08 7.42 -4.72
C ALA A 41 -3.02 6.83 -5.78
N PHE A 42 -3.60 5.66 -5.50
CA PHE A 42 -4.59 5.00 -6.34
C PHE A 42 -5.79 4.62 -5.48
N SER A 43 -7.00 4.60 -6.04
CA SER A 43 -8.21 4.27 -5.28
C SER A 43 -8.13 2.87 -4.68
N SER A 44 -8.50 2.70 -3.40
CA SER A 44 -8.66 1.39 -2.76
C SER A 44 -10.08 0.82 -2.92
N GLY A 45 -11.04 1.63 -3.38
CA GLY A 45 -12.44 1.22 -3.49
C GLY A 45 -13.25 1.28 -2.20
N LEU A 46 -12.61 1.29 -1.03
CA LEU A 46 -13.30 1.09 0.25
C LEU A 46 -14.29 2.21 0.61
N GLU A 47 -13.85 3.47 0.49
CA GLU A 47 -14.62 4.66 0.84
C GLU A 47 -14.15 5.82 -0.03
N ILE A 48 -14.91 6.91 -0.09
CA ILE A 48 -14.53 8.09 -0.88
C ILE A 48 -13.21 8.68 -0.35
N GLY A 49 -12.19 8.72 -1.22
CA GLY A 49 -10.84 9.19 -0.88
C GLY A 49 -9.91 8.11 -0.30
N ALA A 50 -10.39 6.87 -0.09
CA ALA A 50 -9.54 5.78 0.39
C ALA A 50 -8.54 5.34 -0.70
N SER A 51 -7.27 5.18 -0.31
CA SER A 51 -6.18 5.07 -1.27
C SER A 51 -5.10 4.05 -0.90
N ASN A 52 -4.61 3.36 -1.93
CA ASN A 52 -3.38 2.60 -1.91
C ASN A 52 -2.22 3.46 -2.43
N TRP A 53 -1.06 3.35 -1.78
CA TRP A 53 0.07 4.22 -2.07
C TRP A 53 1.19 3.46 -2.76
N VAL A 54 1.69 3.99 -3.86
CA VAL A 54 2.90 3.51 -4.53
C VAL A 54 4.02 4.50 -4.28
N ILE A 55 5.10 4.00 -3.68
CA ILE A 55 6.30 4.76 -3.36
C ILE A 55 7.45 4.15 -4.18
N ASN A 56 7.84 4.84 -5.23
CA ASN A 56 8.97 4.45 -6.07
C ASN A 56 10.22 5.11 -5.55
N GLY A 57 11.16 4.28 -5.09
CA GLY A 57 12.49 4.70 -4.73
C GLY A 57 13.53 4.23 -5.75
N PRO A 58 14.76 4.73 -5.64
CA PRO A 58 15.83 4.52 -6.62
C PRO A 58 16.23 3.04 -6.76
N LYS A 59 16.12 2.28 -5.67
CA LYS A 59 16.49 0.85 -5.65
C LYS A 59 15.27 -0.07 -5.71
N ARG A 60 14.09 0.44 -5.36
CA ARG A 60 12.91 -0.40 -5.18
C ARG A 60 11.62 0.40 -5.18
N ASN A 61 10.60 -0.22 -5.76
CA ASN A 61 9.22 0.25 -5.69
C ASN A 61 8.47 -0.49 -4.60
N PHE A 62 7.70 0.25 -3.82
CA PHE A 62 6.98 -0.20 -2.66
C PHE A 62 5.50 0.14 -2.81
N THR A 63 4.62 -0.79 -2.49
CA THR A 63 3.18 -0.57 -2.45
C THR A 63 2.67 -0.75 -1.04
N TRP A 64 2.02 0.28 -0.50
CA TRP A 64 1.19 0.19 0.69
C TRP A 64 -0.23 -0.16 0.25
N LEU A 65 -0.62 -1.41 0.49
CA LEU A 65 -1.97 -1.89 0.24
C LEU A 65 -2.79 -1.76 1.52
N SER A 66 -3.68 -0.77 1.53
CA SER A 66 -4.67 -0.55 2.57
C SER A 66 -5.88 -1.47 2.37
N SER A 67 -6.79 -1.48 3.34
CA SER A 67 -8.10 -2.11 3.19
C SER A 67 -8.78 -1.65 1.89
N SER A 68 -9.01 -2.62 1.00
CA SER A 68 -9.46 -2.39 -0.37
C SER A 68 -10.64 -3.29 -0.71
N ILE A 69 -11.59 -2.79 -1.50
CA ILE A 69 -12.69 -3.59 -2.04
C ILE A 69 -12.74 -3.40 -3.55
N PHE A 70 -12.96 -4.48 -4.30
CA PHE A 70 -12.84 -4.43 -5.76
C PHE A 70 -13.91 -3.59 -6.44
N ALA A 71 -15.12 -3.63 -5.89
CA ALA A 71 -16.24 -2.87 -6.41
C ALA A 71 -16.95 -2.13 -5.27
N SER A 72 -17.31 -0.87 -5.54
CA SER A 72 -18.03 0.00 -4.62
C SER A 72 -19.18 0.68 -5.34
N ARG A 73 -20.28 0.91 -4.63
CA ARG A 73 -21.47 1.61 -5.16
C ARG A 73 -21.48 3.11 -4.89
N HIS A 74 -20.47 3.61 -4.18
CA HIS A 74 -20.35 5.02 -3.81
C HIS A 74 -18.96 5.59 -4.13
N ALA A 75 -17.88 4.81 -3.99
CA ALA A 75 -16.51 5.24 -4.26
C ALA A 75 -15.97 4.70 -5.60
N MET A 76 -14.94 5.34 -6.14
CA MET A 76 -14.19 4.85 -7.30
C MET A 76 -13.63 3.45 -7.00
N GLY A 77 -13.78 2.50 -7.93
CA GLY A 77 -13.33 1.12 -7.73
C GLY A 77 -11.82 0.97 -7.46
N PHE A 78 -11.41 -0.17 -6.91
CA PHE A 78 -10.01 -0.44 -6.63
C PHE A 78 -9.18 -0.53 -7.92
N ASP A 79 -8.22 0.38 -8.08
CA ASP A 79 -7.27 0.39 -9.18
C ASP A 79 -6.04 -0.50 -8.88
N TYR A 80 -6.24 -1.81 -8.92
CA TYR A 80 -5.17 -2.79 -8.74
C TYR A 80 -4.23 -2.90 -9.95
N ASN A 81 -4.66 -2.47 -11.14
CA ASN A 81 -3.83 -2.56 -12.35
C ASN A 81 -2.62 -1.63 -12.26
N SER A 82 -2.81 -0.44 -11.69
CA SER A 82 -1.73 0.52 -11.44
C SER A 82 -0.70 0.06 -10.40
N LEU A 83 -0.96 -1.04 -9.68
CA LEU A 83 -0.05 -1.61 -8.69
C LEU A 83 0.86 -2.71 -9.27
N GLN A 84 0.69 -3.09 -10.54
CA GLN A 84 1.49 -4.13 -11.20
C GLN A 84 2.97 -3.72 -11.35
N GLY A 85 3.87 -4.69 -11.22
CA GLY A 85 5.31 -4.48 -11.40
C GLY A 85 6.03 -3.93 -10.17
N ASN A 86 5.33 -3.69 -9.07
CA ASN A 86 5.95 -3.26 -7.82
C ASN A 86 6.72 -4.39 -7.13
N GLY A 87 7.92 -4.05 -6.64
CA GLY A 87 8.85 -5.04 -6.10
C GLY A 87 8.57 -5.45 -4.65
N VAL A 88 7.79 -4.66 -3.91
CA VAL A 88 7.31 -4.97 -2.56
C VAL A 88 5.84 -4.58 -2.46
N ILE A 89 5.05 -5.44 -1.83
CA ILE A 89 3.70 -5.09 -1.37
C ILE A 89 3.63 -5.31 0.13
N LEU A 90 3.23 -4.27 0.87
CA LEU A 90 2.86 -4.34 2.28
C LEU A 90 1.34 -4.38 2.38
N PHE A 91 0.81 -5.48 2.87
CA PHE A 91 -0.60 -5.60 3.23
C PHE A 91 -0.78 -5.01 4.63
N SER A 92 -1.56 -3.95 4.73
CA SER A 92 -1.94 -3.32 6.01
C SER A 92 -3.39 -3.60 6.41
N ASP A 93 -4.08 -4.43 5.62
CA ASP A 93 -5.46 -4.80 5.83
C ASP A 93 -5.57 -5.96 6.82
N PHE A 94 -6.34 -5.76 7.89
CA PHE A 94 -6.63 -6.77 8.91
C PHE A 94 -8.08 -7.27 8.84
N SER A 95 -8.89 -6.76 7.91
CA SER A 95 -10.35 -7.00 7.88
C SER A 95 -10.72 -8.47 7.70
N SER A 96 -9.89 -9.19 6.95
CA SER A 96 -10.07 -10.59 6.62
C SER A 96 -9.94 -11.53 7.82
N MET A 97 -9.35 -11.06 8.93
CA MET A 97 -9.32 -11.79 10.20
C MET A 97 -10.67 -11.81 10.92
N CYS A 98 -11.49 -10.78 10.71
CA CYS A 98 -12.83 -10.69 11.30
C CYS A 98 -13.87 -11.57 10.58
N GLY A 99 -13.55 -12.09 9.38
CA GLY A 99 -14.45 -12.89 8.55
C GLY A 99 -14.62 -14.36 8.95
N ASN A 100 -13.74 -14.91 9.79
CA ASN A 100 -13.80 -16.32 10.20
C ASN A 100 -14.82 -16.61 11.30
N VAL A 101 -15.53 -15.61 11.81
CA VAL A 101 -16.78 -15.86 12.55
C VAL A 101 -17.89 -15.94 11.52
N SER A 102 -18.20 -17.15 11.07
CA SER A 102 -19.45 -17.48 10.38
C SER A 102 -20.63 -17.25 11.32
N VAL A 103 -20.94 -15.99 11.62
CA VAL A 103 -22.24 -15.61 12.15
C VAL A 103 -23.15 -15.60 10.93
N GLY A 104 -23.80 -16.74 10.69
CA GLY A 104 -24.97 -16.78 9.83
C GLY A 104 -25.97 -15.71 10.25
N ILE A 105 -26.91 -15.42 9.35
CA ILE A 105 -28.00 -14.43 9.44
C ILE A 105 -28.97 -14.64 10.64
N ASN A 106 -28.55 -15.34 11.69
CA ASN A 106 -29.28 -15.57 12.93
C ASN A 106 -28.81 -14.64 14.05
N ALA A 107 -29.18 -13.36 13.96
CA ALA A 107 -29.15 -12.45 15.11
C ALA A 107 -30.55 -11.90 15.44
N TYR A 108 -31.58 -12.75 15.38
CA TYR A 108 -32.71 -12.65 16.29
C TYR A 108 -32.38 -13.47 17.53
N ARG A 109 -31.69 -12.86 18.51
CA ARG A 109 -31.51 -13.48 19.83
C ARG A 109 -32.82 -13.31 20.63
N SER A 110 -33.87 -14.01 20.20
CA SER A 110 -35.03 -14.26 21.07
C SER A 110 -34.68 -15.43 21.97
N MET A 111 -34.62 -15.17 23.27
CA MET A 111 -34.38 -16.18 24.29
C MET A 111 -35.62 -17.09 24.34
N ASN A 112 -35.66 -18.17 23.55
CA ASN A 112 -36.38 -19.42 23.81
C ASN A 112 -36.11 -20.47 22.71
N GLN A 113 -36.07 -21.71 23.16
CA GLN A 113 -35.49 -22.91 22.54
C GLN A 113 -36.15 -23.38 21.23
N ILE A 114 -35.35 -23.95 20.31
CA ILE A 114 -35.36 -25.35 19.79
C ILE A 114 -34.49 -25.39 18.51
N ARG A 115 -33.48 -26.27 18.49
CA ARG A 115 -32.56 -26.48 17.36
C ARG A 115 -33.24 -27.31 16.25
N PRO A 116 -33.06 -26.97 14.96
CA PRO A 116 -33.05 -27.95 13.89
C PRO A 116 -31.61 -28.28 13.46
N LYS A 117 -31.31 -29.57 13.35
CA LYS A 117 -30.09 -30.09 12.71
C LYS A 117 -30.14 -29.78 11.21
N VAL A 118 -29.09 -29.17 10.66
CA VAL A 118 -28.83 -29.16 9.22
C VAL A 118 -27.38 -29.55 9.00
N ASN A 119 -27.19 -30.49 8.08
CA ASN A 119 -25.93 -31.16 7.77
C ASN A 119 -24.96 -30.23 7.04
N SER A 120 -23.67 -30.34 7.38
CA SER A 120 -22.55 -29.70 6.68
C SER A 120 -22.43 -30.20 5.24
N PRO A 121 -22.21 -29.33 4.23
CA PRO A 121 -21.69 -29.79 2.95
C PRO A 121 -20.19 -30.07 3.09
N THR A 122 -19.84 -31.31 2.79
CA THR A 122 -18.49 -31.83 2.53
C THR A 122 -17.77 -31.03 1.44
N GLY A 123 -16.45 -30.95 1.56
CA GLY A 123 -15.56 -30.14 0.72
C GLY A 123 -15.75 -30.30 -0.78
N SER A 124 -15.62 -29.19 -1.49
CA SER A 124 -15.45 -29.16 -2.93
C SER A 124 -13.96 -29.02 -3.24
N ASP A 125 -13.35 -30.13 -3.65
CA ASP A 125 -12.02 -30.20 -4.23
C ASP A 125 -11.95 -29.36 -5.51
N PHE A 126 -11.23 -28.23 -5.48
CA PHE A 126 -10.75 -27.56 -6.70
C PHE A 126 -9.35 -28.08 -7.02
N SER A 127 -9.29 -29.29 -7.56
CA SER A 127 -8.10 -29.80 -8.23
C SER A 127 -8.47 -30.24 -9.64
N THR A 128 -8.37 -29.30 -10.57
CA THR A 128 -8.04 -29.48 -12.00
C THR A 128 -8.36 -28.17 -12.69
N LEU A 129 -7.34 -27.53 -13.28
CA LEU A 129 -7.40 -26.79 -14.54
C LEU A 129 -6.01 -26.16 -14.76
N ARG A 130 -5.11 -26.95 -15.33
CA ARG A 130 -3.99 -26.44 -16.12
C ARG A 130 -4.51 -26.31 -17.55
N ASP A 131 -4.62 -25.08 -18.05
CA ASP A 131 -4.17 -24.75 -19.40
C ASP A 131 -4.02 -23.23 -19.55
N GLY A 132 -2.96 -22.83 -20.25
CA GLY A 132 -2.49 -21.45 -20.35
C GLY A 132 -3.39 -20.54 -21.18
N ASN A 133 -3.42 -19.27 -20.77
CA ASN A 133 -4.03 -18.08 -21.38
C ASN A 133 -5.42 -17.60 -20.89
N ASN A 134 -6.18 -18.37 -20.10
CA ASN A 134 -7.49 -17.93 -19.60
C ASN A 134 -7.51 -17.36 -18.17
N SER A 135 -6.40 -17.47 -17.40
CA SER A 135 -6.40 -17.16 -15.96
C SER A 135 -6.67 -15.70 -15.59
N LYS A 136 -6.28 -14.75 -16.44
CA LYS A 136 -6.49 -13.31 -16.19
C LYS A 136 -7.94 -12.90 -16.48
N GLU A 137 -8.56 -13.48 -17.50
CA GLU A 137 -9.98 -13.25 -17.81
C GLU A 137 -10.89 -13.93 -16.79
N ASP A 138 -10.56 -15.14 -16.34
CA ASP A 138 -11.28 -15.83 -15.28
C ASP A 138 -11.17 -15.12 -13.92
N PHE A 139 -10.02 -14.54 -13.59
CA PHE A 139 -9.89 -13.65 -12.42
C PHE A 139 -10.65 -12.35 -12.58
N ILE A 140 -10.54 -11.69 -13.73
CA ILE A 140 -11.33 -10.46 -13.98
C ILE A 140 -12.80 -10.81 -13.80
N LYS A 141 -13.26 -11.95 -14.29
CA LYS A 141 -14.64 -12.43 -14.14
C LYS A 141 -15.02 -12.81 -12.70
N SER A 142 -14.09 -13.33 -11.88
CA SER A 142 -14.33 -13.66 -10.46
C SER A 142 -14.23 -12.45 -9.53
N VAL A 143 -13.47 -11.42 -9.90
CA VAL A 143 -13.32 -10.16 -9.17
C VAL A 143 -14.35 -9.12 -9.58
N THR A 144 -14.72 -9.09 -10.86
CA THR A 144 -15.91 -8.37 -11.34
C THR A 144 -17.20 -9.12 -11.05
N ASP A 145 -17.11 -10.35 -10.50
CA ASP A 145 -18.30 -11.13 -10.19
C ASP A 145 -19.17 -10.35 -9.21
N THR A 146 -20.39 -10.11 -9.65
CA THR A 146 -21.43 -9.34 -8.98
C THR A 146 -21.79 -9.85 -7.59
N GLY A 147 -21.30 -11.03 -7.19
CA GLY A 147 -21.57 -11.70 -5.91
C GLY A 147 -21.37 -10.84 -4.66
N GLU A 148 -20.20 -10.25 -4.46
CA GLU A 148 -19.93 -9.42 -3.26
C GLU A 148 -20.83 -8.17 -3.20
N ASN A 149 -20.98 -7.49 -4.34
CA ASN A 149 -21.90 -6.37 -4.46
C ASN A 149 -23.34 -6.79 -4.17
N THR A 150 -23.78 -7.96 -4.64
CA THR A 150 -25.13 -8.47 -4.35
C THR A 150 -25.31 -8.80 -2.88
N VAL A 151 -24.30 -9.40 -2.24
CA VAL A 151 -24.34 -9.69 -0.79
C VAL A 151 -24.41 -8.40 0.02
N GLU A 152 -23.65 -7.36 -0.33
CA GLU A 152 -23.77 -6.07 0.34
C GLU A 152 -25.14 -5.41 0.13
N ILE A 153 -25.69 -5.49 -1.08
CA ILE A 153 -27.04 -4.99 -1.38
C ILE A 153 -28.09 -5.73 -0.53
N ASP A 154 -27.98 -7.06 -0.41
CA ASP A 154 -28.90 -7.87 0.39
C ASP A 154 -28.80 -7.53 1.88
N LYS A 155 -27.59 -7.26 2.39
CA LYS A 155 -27.39 -6.79 3.76
C LYS A 155 -28.03 -5.42 4.00
N LEU A 156 -27.85 -4.47 3.07
CA LEU A 156 -28.49 -3.15 3.16
C LEU A 156 -30.01 -3.26 3.10
N ALA A 157 -30.53 -4.10 2.20
CA ALA A 157 -31.96 -4.37 2.08
C ALA A 157 -32.55 -5.01 3.34
N PHE A 158 -31.79 -5.90 3.99
CA PHE A 158 -32.18 -6.52 5.27
C PHE A 158 -32.19 -5.52 6.43
N ILE A 159 -31.20 -4.62 6.51
CA ILE A 159 -31.21 -3.52 7.49
C ILE A 159 -32.43 -2.63 7.25
N CYS A 160 -32.71 -2.32 5.99
CA CYS A 160 -33.86 -1.52 5.59
C CYS A 160 -35.18 -2.19 6.01
N SER A 161 -35.38 -3.48 5.74
CA SER A 161 -36.59 -4.19 6.16
C SER A 161 -36.79 -4.17 7.68
N CYS A 162 -35.73 -4.42 8.45
CA CYS A 162 -35.77 -4.34 9.92
C CYS A 162 -36.14 -2.93 10.43
N ALA A 163 -35.62 -1.89 9.78
CA ALA A 163 -35.94 -0.50 10.11
C ALA A 163 -37.41 -0.19 9.83
N ILE A 164 -37.92 -0.62 8.67
CA ILE A 164 -39.34 -0.44 8.29
C ILE A 164 -40.27 -1.19 9.25
N ASP A 165 -39.96 -2.44 9.62
CA ASP A 165 -40.76 -3.21 10.56
C ASP A 165 -40.84 -2.53 11.93
N SER A 166 -39.71 -2.02 12.43
CA SER A 166 -39.64 -1.29 13.70
C SER A 166 -40.47 0.00 13.67
N VAL A 167 -40.42 0.73 12.56
CA VAL A 167 -41.23 1.94 12.34
C VAL A 167 -42.72 1.62 12.23
N ARG A 168 -43.11 0.52 11.56
CA ARG A 168 -44.51 0.06 11.47
C ARG A 168 -45.09 -0.30 12.83
N GLU A 169 -44.29 -0.87 13.72
CA GLU A 169 -44.67 -1.13 15.10
C GLU A 169 -44.78 0.15 15.96
N GLY A 170 -44.34 1.30 15.44
CA GLY A 170 -44.31 2.59 16.14
C GLY A 170 -43.04 2.84 16.95
N GLY A 171 -41.98 2.06 16.71
CA GLY A 171 -40.65 2.27 17.29
C GLY A 171 -39.74 3.14 16.42
N SER A 172 -38.75 3.78 17.04
CA SER A 172 -37.73 4.57 16.33
C SER A 172 -36.47 3.76 16.04
N VAL A 173 -35.70 4.18 15.04
CA VAL A 173 -34.49 3.47 14.59
C VAL A 173 -33.27 4.35 14.81
N LEU A 174 -32.23 3.80 15.44
CA LEU A 174 -30.95 4.44 15.69
C LEU A 174 -29.84 3.75 14.86
N ILE A 175 -29.16 4.52 13.99
CA ILE A 175 -28.11 4.02 13.10
C ILE A 175 -26.79 4.80 13.38
N PRO A 176 -25.97 4.34 14.34
CA PRO A 176 -24.67 4.92 14.67
C PRO A 176 -23.53 4.39 13.80
N ILE A 177 -23.71 4.30 12.48
CA ILE A 177 -22.67 3.78 11.57
C ILE A 177 -21.67 4.90 11.23
N GLY A 178 -20.37 4.57 11.17
CA GLY A 178 -19.30 5.54 10.90
C GLY A 178 -18.91 5.69 9.42
N ARG A 179 -19.38 4.78 8.57
CA ARG A 179 -19.04 4.74 7.13
C ARG A 179 -20.01 5.56 6.29
N LEU A 180 -19.51 6.63 5.70
CA LEU A 180 -20.34 7.60 4.98
C LEU A 180 -21.01 6.97 3.75
N GLY A 181 -20.27 6.18 2.96
CA GLY A 181 -20.80 5.49 1.79
C GLY A 181 -21.95 4.53 2.12
N ILE A 182 -21.90 3.89 3.28
CA ILE A 182 -22.98 3.03 3.79
C ILE A 182 -24.18 3.86 4.23
N ILE A 183 -23.97 4.97 4.96
CA ILE A 183 -25.05 5.89 5.37
C ILE A 183 -25.80 6.42 4.16
N LEU A 184 -25.08 6.88 3.12
CA LEU A 184 -25.67 7.41 1.90
C LEU A 184 -26.53 6.38 1.17
N GLN A 185 -26.09 5.12 1.12
CA GLN A 185 -26.86 4.04 0.51
C GLN A 185 -28.09 3.66 1.36
N LEU A 186 -27.95 3.60 2.69
CA LEU A 186 -29.08 3.34 3.59
C LEU A 186 -30.14 4.43 3.50
N LEU A 187 -29.75 5.71 3.43
CA LEU A 187 -30.68 6.83 3.25
C LEU A 187 -31.54 6.66 1.99
N GLU A 188 -30.92 6.30 0.88
CA GLU A 188 -31.63 6.05 -0.39
C GLU A 188 -32.59 4.86 -0.28
N GLN A 189 -32.12 3.72 0.23
CA GLN A 189 -32.95 2.51 0.32
C GLN A 189 -34.09 2.62 1.33
N ILE A 190 -33.84 3.24 2.50
CA ILE A 190 -34.86 3.49 3.51
C ILE A 190 -35.91 4.45 2.96
N SER A 191 -35.51 5.52 2.27
CA SER A 191 -36.49 6.42 1.66
C SER A 191 -37.39 5.70 0.66
N ILE A 192 -36.82 4.87 -0.22
CA ILE A 192 -37.60 4.10 -1.20
C ILE A 192 -38.57 3.16 -0.48
N SER A 193 -38.13 2.53 0.61
CA SER A 193 -38.93 1.56 1.35
C SER A 193 -40.02 2.20 2.22
N LEU A 194 -39.79 3.42 2.73
CA LEU A 194 -40.81 4.24 3.39
C LEU A 194 -41.91 4.64 2.40
N GLU A 195 -41.53 5.08 1.19
CA GLU A 195 -42.46 5.43 0.12
C GLU A 195 -43.30 4.22 -0.33
N SER A 196 -42.65 3.07 -0.58
CA SER A 196 -43.35 1.85 -1.00
C SER A 196 -44.31 1.31 0.08
N SER A 197 -44.00 1.59 1.35
CA SER A 197 -44.84 1.21 2.49
C SER A 197 -45.88 2.26 2.86
N ASN A 198 -45.99 3.38 2.15
CA ASN A 198 -46.84 4.53 2.48
C ASN A 198 -46.62 5.07 3.91
N LEU A 199 -45.39 5.01 4.42
CA LEU A 199 -45.02 5.50 5.74
C LEU A 199 -44.41 6.90 5.63
N ASN A 200 -44.97 7.87 6.36
CA ASN A 200 -44.45 9.23 6.40
C ASN A 200 -43.71 9.49 7.72
N VAL A 201 -42.45 9.05 7.76
CA VAL A 201 -41.59 9.03 8.95
C VAL A 201 -40.37 9.91 8.70
N PRO A 202 -40.06 10.88 9.59
CA PRO A 202 -38.94 11.79 9.39
C PRO A 202 -37.61 11.07 9.63
N MET A 203 -36.63 11.40 8.79
CA MET A 203 -35.24 10.99 8.96
C MET A 203 -34.40 12.17 9.47
N PHE A 204 -33.50 11.90 10.41
CA PHE A 204 -32.60 12.90 10.98
C PHE A 204 -31.14 12.46 10.87
N ILE A 205 -30.25 13.38 10.52
CA ILE A 205 -28.81 13.24 10.75
C ILE A 205 -28.45 14.24 11.84
N ILE A 206 -27.99 13.74 12.98
CA ILE A 206 -27.56 14.59 14.09
C ILE A 206 -26.05 14.49 14.20
N SER A 207 -25.33 15.45 13.64
CA SER A 207 -23.87 15.54 13.68
C SER A 207 -23.44 17.00 13.57
N ASP A 208 -22.36 17.35 14.25
CA ASP A 208 -21.82 18.71 14.25
C ASP A 208 -21.33 19.17 12.87
N VAL A 209 -20.91 18.21 12.04
CA VAL A 209 -20.36 18.41 10.69
C VAL A 209 -21.25 17.83 9.57
N ALA A 210 -22.54 17.57 9.85
CA ALA A 210 -23.44 16.89 8.91
C ALA A 210 -23.59 17.63 7.58
N GLU A 211 -23.79 18.95 7.64
CA GLU A 211 -24.04 19.79 6.46
C GLU A 211 -22.79 19.88 5.58
N GLU A 212 -21.63 20.09 6.20
CA GLU A 212 -20.34 20.19 5.51
C GLU A 212 -19.98 18.88 4.81
N ILE A 213 -20.09 17.73 5.51
CA ILE A 213 -19.78 16.41 4.93
C ILE A 213 -20.68 16.12 3.73
N LEU A 214 -21.99 16.32 3.87
CA LEU A 214 -22.94 16.05 2.78
C LEU A 214 -22.79 17.00 1.60
N SER A 215 -22.29 18.22 1.83
CA SER A 215 -21.96 19.16 0.77
C SER A 215 -20.72 18.74 -0.01
N LEU A 216 -19.66 18.28 0.68
CA LEU A 216 -18.40 17.84 0.09
C LEU A 216 -18.60 16.68 -0.88
N MET A 217 -19.56 15.80 -0.58
CA MET A 217 -19.92 14.67 -1.44
C MET A 217 -20.36 15.06 -2.86
N ASN A 218 -20.82 16.30 -3.05
CA ASN A 218 -21.21 16.81 -4.37
C ASN A 218 -20.09 17.55 -5.10
N VAL A 219 -18.94 17.78 -4.46
CA VAL A 219 -17.84 18.61 -4.99
C VAL A 219 -16.79 17.77 -5.72
N VAL A 220 -16.65 16.48 -5.41
CA VAL A 220 -15.56 15.62 -5.94
C VAL A 220 -16.13 14.37 -6.64
N PRO A 221 -16.88 14.54 -7.76
CA PRO A 221 -17.48 13.42 -8.49
C PRO A 221 -16.44 12.45 -9.06
N GLU A 222 -15.22 12.92 -9.36
CA GLU A 222 -14.13 12.11 -9.90
C GLU A 222 -13.67 10.97 -8.96
N TRP A 223 -14.03 11.00 -7.68
CA TRP A 223 -13.70 9.95 -6.70
C TRP A 223 -14.86 8.97 -6.46
N LEU A 224 -15.95 9.09 -7.21
CA LEU A 224 -17.12 8.22 -7.10
C LEU A 224 -17.08 7.08 -8.12
N CYS A 225 -17.94 6.07 -7.95
CA CYS A 225 -18.07 5.00 -8.94
C CYS A 225 -18.70 5.51 -10.25
N GLU A 226 -18.49 4.77 -11.35
CA GLU A 226 -18.98 5.14 -12.69
C GLU A 226 -20.50 5.40 -12.70
N GLN A 227 -21.29 4.60 -11.97
CA GLN A 227 -22.74 4.77 -11.87
C GLN A 227 -23.13 6.14 -11.30
N ARG A 228 -22.34 6.67 -10.35
CA ARG A 228 -22.57 7.97 -9.73
C ARG A 228 -22.06 9.09 -10.63
N GLN A 229 -20.94 8.90 -11.30
CA GLN A 229 -20.43 9.85 -12.30
C GLN A 229 -21.41 10.01 -13.48
N GLN A 230 -22.06 8.94 -13.92
CA GLN A 230 -23.10 8.99 -14.96
C GLN A 230 -24.29 9.86 -14.57
N LYS A 231 -24.70 9.86 -13.30
CA LYS A 231 -25.75 10.76 -12.80
C LYS A 231 -25.39 12.23 -12.97
N LEU A 232 -24.11 12.58 -12.79
CA LEU A 232 -23.63 13.95 -13.03
C LEU A 232 -23.84 14.37 -14.48
N TYR A 233 -23.46 13.50 -15.43
CA TYR A 233 -23.63 13.77 -16.86
C TYR A 233 -25.11 13.89 -17.26
N SER A 234 -26.00 13.19 -16.56
CA SER A 234 -27.45 13.29 -16.71
C SER A 234 -28.09 14.49 -15.99
N GLY A 235 -27.30 15.32 -15.29
CA GLY A 235 -27.81 16.45 -14.50
C GLY A 235 -28.59 16.04 -13.25
N GLU A 236 -28.47 14.79 -12.81
CA GLU A 236 -29.09 14.25 -11.61
C GLU A 236 -28.19 14.44 -10.38
N ALA A 237 -28.79 14.45 -9.19
CA ALA A 237 -28.01 14.47 -7.96
C ALA A 237 -27.21 13.16 -7.80
N LEU A 238 -25.93 13.28 -7.44
CA LEU A 238 -25.02 12.13 -7.25
C LEU A 238 -25.58 11.16 -6.19
N PHE A 239 -26.14 11.72 -5.12
CA PHE A 239 -26.70 10.99 -3.99
C PHE A 239 -28.12 11.50 -3.66
N GLY A 240 -28.96 10.60 -3.15
CA GLY A 240 -30.37 10.87 -2.87
C GLY A 240 -30.60 11.87 -1.75
N HIS A 241 -29.63 12.09 -0.83
CA HIS A 241 -29.79 13.03 0.29
C HIS A 241 -30.16 14.43 -0.17
N VAL A 242 -29.67 14.88 -1.34
CA VAL A 242 -30.00 16.18 -1.92
C VAL A 242 -31.51 16.32 -2.13
N LYS A 243 -32.15 15.29 -2.70
CA LYS A 243 -33.60 15.26 -2.92
C LYS A 243 -34.35 15.17 -1.58
N LEU A 244 -33.88 14.33 -0.65
CA LEU A 244 -34.52 14.13 0.64
C LEU A 244 -34.53 15.39 1.51
N ILE A 245 -33.45 16.18 1.48
CA ILE A 245 -33.37 17.46 2.16
C ILE A 245 -34.34 18.46 1.53
N LYS A 246 -34.35 18.56 0.19
CA LYS A 246 -35.26 19.44 -0.55
C LYS A 246 -36.73 19.14 -0.28
N GLU A 247 -37.08 17.85 -0.18
CA GLU A 247 -38.43 17.38 0.13
C GLU A 247 -38.79 17.43 1.62
N LYS A 248 -37.88 17.91 2.48
CA LYS A 248 -38.06 17.95 3.95
C LYS A 248 -38.37 16.57 4.55
N LYS A 249 -37.84 15.50 3.95
CA LYS A 249 -37.88 14.12 4.47
C LYS A 249 -36.67 13.81 5.34
N LEU A 250 -35.53 14.44 5.03
CA LEU A 250 -34.27 14.36 5.77
C LEU A 250 -33.97 15.72 6.41
N HIS A 251 -33.74 15.75 7.71
CA HIS A 251 -33.40 16.95 8.47
C HIS A 251 -32.02 16.83 9.10
N LEU A 252 -31.22 17.89 8.99
CA LEU A 252 -29.86 17.95 9.51
C LEU A 252 -29.82 18.83 10.76
N PHE A 253 -29.14 18.36 11.81
CA PHE A 253 -28.96 19.14 13.04
C PHE A 253 -27.58 18.92 13.67
N HIS A 254 -27.01 20.00 14.18
CA HIS A 254 -25.72 19.97 14.87
C HIS A 254 -25.77 19.25 16.23
N THR A 255 -26.89 19.35 16.94
CA THR A 255 -27.03 18.84 18.32
C THR A 255 -28.46 18.37 18.63
N ILE A 256 -28.59 17.39 19.52
CA ILE A 256 -29.87 16.86 20.03
C ILE A 256 -30.68 17.94 20.75
N HIS A 257 -30.01 18.90 21.40
CA HIS A 257 -30.69 19.91 22.22
C HIS A 257 -31.06 21.17 21.42
N SER A 258 -31.02 21.09 20.08
CA SER A 258 -31.45 22.17 19.19
C SER A 258 -32.94 22.47 19.40
N PRO A 259 -33.34 23.73 19.67
CA PRO A 259 -34.76 24.08 19.82
C PRO A 259 -35.57 23.81 18.54
N ASN A 260 -34.94 23.97 17.38
CA ASN A 260 -35.55 23.68 16.08
C ASN A 260 -35.79 22.18 15.88
N LEU A 261 -34.86 21.33 16.36
CA LEU A 261 -35.05 19.88 16.36
C LEU A 261 -36.22 19.49 17.25
N LEU A 262 -36.27 20.03 18.47
CA LEU A 262 -37.33 19.75 19.44
C LEU A 262 -38.71 20.15 18.92
N ALA A 263 -38.81 21.23 18.13
CA ALA A 263 -40.07 21.68 17.54
C ALA A 263 -40.62 20.73 16.46
N ILE A 264 -39.75 20.02 15.74
CA ILE A 264 -40.14 19.12 14.64
C ILE A 264 -40.00 17.63 15.00
N TRP A 265 -39.50 17.33 16.20
CA TRP A 265 -39.28 15.96 16.66
C TRP A 265 -40.59 15.19 16.75
N LYS A 266 -40.68 14.09 16.01
CA LYS A 266 -41.85 13.22 15.98
C LYS A 266 -41.42 11.76 15.94
N GLU A 267 -41.94 10.95 16.87
CA GLU A 267 -41.71 9.51 16.90
C GLU A 267 -42.93 8.77 16.31
N PRO A 268 -42.74 7.67 15.57
CA PRO A 268 -41.45 7.03 15.23
C PRO A 268 -40.61 7.89 14.27
N CYS A 269 -39.29 7.80 14.39
CA CYS A 269 -38.33 8.45 13.50
C CYS A 269 -37.10 7.56 13.25
N ILE A 270 -36.31 7.90 12.24
CA ILE A 270 -35.05 7.23 11.93
C ILE A 270 -33.92 8.25 12.11
N VAL A 271 -32.93 7.93 12.95
CA VAL A 271 -31.83 8.83 13.26
C VAL A 271 -30.49 8.19 12.93
N PHE A 272 -29.73 8.87 12.08
CA PHE A 272 -28.32 8.61 11.85
C PHE A 272 -27.50 9.52 12.77
N SER A 273 -26.59 8.92 13.53
CA SER A 273 -25.73 9.66 14.47
C SER A 273 -24.28 9.23 14.31
N PRO A 274 -23.30 10.13 14.50
CA PRO A 274 -21.90 9.75 14.52
C PRO A 274 -21.59 8.87 15.75
N HIS A 275 -20.44 8.19 15.68
CA HIS A 275 -19.83 7.37 16.72
C HIS A 275 -20.45 5.98 16.95
N TRP A 276 -19.96 5.02 16.15
CA TRP A 276 -20.21 3.58 16.27
C TRP A 276 -19.86 2.98 17.64
N SER A 277 -18.97 3.61 18.41
CA SER A 277 -18.57 3.14 19.75
C SER A 277 -19.65 3.26 20.83
N LEU A 278 -20.71 4.06 20.61
CA LEU A 278 -21.73 4.37 21.63
C LEU A 278 -21.16 5.00 22.92
N ARG A 279 -19.97 5.62 22.85
CA ARG A 279 -19.28 6.22 24.01
C ARG A 279 -19.31 7.74 24.04
N GLN A 280 -19.72 8.37 22.94
CA GLN A 280 -19.83 9.81 22.84
C GLN A 280 -20.88 10.21 21.80
N GLY A 281 -21.28 11.48 21.86
CA GLY A 281 -22.16 12.08 20.88
C GLY A 281 -23.65 11.74 21.04
N PRO A 282 -24.46 12.11 20.02
CA PRO A 282 -25.91 12.00 20.04
C PRO A 282 -26.46 10.60 20.36
N ALA A 283 -25.76 9.55 19.91
CA ALA A 283 -26.17 8.16 20.06
C ALA A 283 -26.48 7.78 21.52
N ILE A 284 -25.73 8.30 22.50
CA ILE A 284 -25.92 7.98 23.93
C ILE A 284 -27.30 8.44 24.41
N HIS A 285 -27.68 9.68 24.08
CA HIS A 285 -28.91 10.28 24.56
C HIS A 285 -30.13 9.58 23.96
N LEU A 286 -30.06 9.25 22.67
CA LEU A 286 -31.09 8.52 21.95
C LEU A 286 -31.20 7.08 22.46
N LEU A 287 -30.07 6.41 22.71
CA LEU A 287 -30.06 5.07 23.26
C LEU A 287 -30.66 5.02 24.67
N ARG A 288 -30.36 6.01 25.54
CA ARG A 288 -31.01 6.13 26.86
C ARG A 288 -32.52 6.36 26.76
N ARG A 289 -32.98 7.05 25.72
CA ARG A 289 -34.40 7.31 25.49
C ARG A 289 -35.14 6.05 25.00
N TRP A 290 -34.51 5.26 24.14
CA TRP A 290 -35.16 4.16 23.43
C TRP A 290 -34.82 2.76 23.97
N SER A 291 -33.84 2.61 24.87
CA SER A 291 -33.36 1.32 25.36
C SER A 291 -34.46 0.43 25.96
N ALA A 292 -35.49 1.01 26.57
CA ALA A 292 -36.58 0.28 27.20
C ALA A 292 -37.72 -0.10 26.24
N ASP A 293 -37.77 0.46 25.03
CA ASP A 293 -38.85 0.20 24.07
C ASP A 293 -38.47 -0.93 23.09
N LYS A 294 -39.18 -2.06 23.20
CA LYS A 294 -38.99 -3.27 22.37
C LYS A 294 -39.26 -3.07 20.89
N ARG A 295 -39.97 -1.99 20.53
CA ARG A 295 -40.30 -1.66 19.13
C ARG A 295 -39.16 -0.93 18.44
N CYS A 296 -38.29 -0.27 19.22
CA CYS A 296 -37.17 0.47 18.70
C CYS A 296 -36.05 -0.48 18.22
N LEU A 297 -35.26 -0.02 17.25
CA LEU A 297 -34.14 -0.76 16.66
C LEU A 297 -32.82 0.02 16.72
N LEU A 298 -31.77 -0.63 17.20
CA LEU A 298 -30.39 -0.15 17.14
C LEU A 298 -29.62 -0.97 16.08
N VAL A 299 -28.99 -0.30 15.12
CA VAL A 299 -28.16 -0.94 14.08
C VAL A 299 -26.68 -0.72 14.38
N LEU A 300 -25.94 -1.77 14.73
CA LEU A 300 -24.52 -1.70 15.07
C LEU A 300 -23.64 -2.36 14.03
N GLU A 301 -22.57 -1.68 13.68
CA GLU A 301 -21.53 -2.22 12.82
C GLU A 301 -20.63 -3.21 13.60
N GLN A 302 -20.35 -4.36 12.98
CA GLN A 302 -19.45 -5.39 13.50
C GLN A 302 -18.02 -4.81 13.59
N GLY A 303 -17.41 -4.93 14.76
CA GLY A 303 -16.15 -4.25 15.12
C GLY A 303 -16.22 -3.66 16.53
N VAL A 304 -17.42 -3.32 17.00
CA VAL A 304 -17.69 -3.11 18.43
C VAL A 304 -18.22 -4.39 19.05
N ASP A 305 -17.63 -4.80 20.18
CA ASP A 305 -18.26 -5.78 21.04
C ASP A 305 -19.56 -5.17 21.60
N ALA A 306 -20.71 -5.57 21.05
CA ALA A 306 -22.00 -5.04 21.47
C ALA A 306 -22.32 -5.36 22.93
N ASP A 307 -21.88 -6.51 23.45
CA ASP A 307 -22.13 -6.87 24.85
C ASP A 307 -21.42 -5.89 25.78
N ILE A 308 -20.18 -5.50 25.46
CA ILE A 308 -19.41 -4.46 26.16
C ILE A 308 -19.97 -3.06 25.88
N ALA A 309 -20.30 -2.76 24.63
CA ALA A 309 -20.81 -1.44 24.22
C ALA A 309 -22.10 -1.07 24.95
N LEU A 310 -22.96 -2.05 25.16
CA LEU A 310 -24.29 -1.88 25.71
C LEU A 310 -24.35 -1.99 27.24
N LEU A 311 -23.27 -2.40 27.93
CA LEU A 311 -23.23 -2.48 29.41
C LEU A 311 -23.79 -1.24 30.11
N PRO A 312 -23.43 0.01 29.72
CA PRO A 312 -23.91 1.21 30.41
C PRO A 312 -25.41 1.48 30.27
N PHE A 313 -26.09 0.77 29.36
CA PHE A 313 -27.49 0.99 29.01
C PHE A 313 -28.40 -0.16 29.45
N LYS A 314 -27.85 -1.20 30.12
CA LYS A 314 -28.65 -2.31 30.65
C LYS A 314 -29.58 -1.82 31.78
N PRO A 315 -30.84 -2.33 31.86
CA PRO A 315 -31.44 -3.31 30.97
C PRO A 315 -31.87 -2.70 29.62
N ILE A 316 -31.62 -3.44 28.52
CA ILE A 316 -32.05 -3.07 27.17
C ILE A 316 -33.11 -4.05 26.70
N ALA A 317 -34.27 -3.51 26.33
CA ALA A 317 -35.37 -4.23 25.70
C ALA A 317 -35.49 -3.93 24.19
N MET A 318 -34.88 -2.83 23.73
CA MET A 318 -34.73 -2.46 22.32
C MET A 318 -34.08 -3.57 21.48
N LYS A 319 -34.52 -3.73 20.22
CA LYS A 319 -33.92 -4.68 19.28
C LYS A 319 -32.53 -4.18 18.89
N VAL A 320 -31.55 -5.07 18.84
CA VAL A 320 -30.18 -4.76 18.39
C VAL A 320 -29.86 -5.63 17.18
N LEU A 321 -29.63 -4.99 16.04
CA LEU A 321 -29.19 -5.63 14.81
C LEU A 321 -27.70 -5.36 14.63
N GLN A 322 -26.89 -6.42 14.58
CA GLN A 322 -25.48 -6.32 14.22
C GLN A 322 -25.30 -6.61 12.73
N CYS A 323 -24.51 -5.79 12.04
CA CYS A 323 -24.23 -5.93 10.61
C CYS A 323 -22.75 -5.75 10.31
N SER A 324 -22.23 -6.48 9.33
CA SER A 324 -20.89 -6.26 8.75
C SER A 324 -20.97 -5.89 7.28
N PHE A 325 -20.28 -4.83 6.89
CA PHE A 325 -20.08 -4.50 5.47
C PHE A 325 -18.64 -4.81 5.08
N LEU A 326 -18.37 -4.89 3.78
CA LEU A 326 -17.04 -5.21 3.27
C LEU A 326 -16.05 -4.15 3.74
N SER A 327 -14.97 -4.58 4.37
CA SER A 327 -13.98 -3.69 4.98
C SER A 327 -12.56 -3.98 4.48
N GLY A 328 -12.43 -4.75 3.41
CA GLY A 328 -11.13 -5.12 2.84
C GLY A 328 -11.20 -6.36 1.96
N ILE A 329 -10.04 -6.93 1.63
CA ILE A 329 -9.92 -7.98 0.62
C ILE A 329 -10.23 -9.34 1.26
N GLU A 330 -11.21 -10.06 0.70
CA GLU A 330 -11.53 -11.42 1.15
C GLU A 330 -10.34 -12.37 0.92
N MET A 331 -10.12 -13.30 1.87
CA MET A 331 -9.01 -14.25 1.82
C MET A 331 -8.89 -14.99 0.48
N GLN A 332 -10.03 -15.37 -0.09
CA GLN A 332 -10.10 -16.12 -1.35
C GLN A 332 -9.61 -15.30 -2.56
N LYS A 333 -9.64 -13.96 -2.48
CA LYS A 333 -9.24 -13.04 -3.54
C LYS A 333 -7.80 -12.54 -3.42
N ILE A 334 -7.13 -12.78 -2.28
CA ILE A 334 -5.75 -12.35 -2.09
C ILE A 334 -4.80 -13.11 -3.00
N GLN A 335 -4.85 -14.44 -3.02
CA GLN A 335 -3.97 -15.24 -3.87
C GLN A 335 -4.12 -14.88 -5.35
N PRO A 336 -5.34 -14.78 -5.91
CA PRO A 336 -5.49 -14.40 -7.31
C PRO A 336 -5.09 -12.93 -7.59
N LEU A 337 -5.23 -12.01 -6.62
CA LEU A 337 -4.66 -10.67 -6.72
C LEU A 337 -3.12 -10.69 -6.81
N LEU A 338 -2.46 -11.50 -5.98
CA LEU A 338 -1.00 -11.66 -5.99
C LEU A 338 -0.49 -12.22 -7.33
N GLU A 339 -1.24 -13.11 -7.97
CA GLU A 339 -0.91 -13.67 -9.29
C GLU A 339 -0.89 -12.61 -10.41
N ILE A 340 -1.69 -11.56 -10.26
CA ILE A 340 -1.73 -10.41 -11.19
C ILE A 340 -0.65 -9.40 -10.87
N LEU A 341 -0.48 -9.07 -9.60
CA LEU A 341 0.50 -8.07 -9.17
C LEU A 341 1.95 -8.58 -9.36
N ARG A 342 2.15 -9.91 -9.26
CA ARG A 342 3.44 -10.61 -9.35
C ARG A 342 4.56 -9.92 -8.56
N PRO A 343 4.35 -9.65 -7.26
CA PRO A 343 5.35 -8.98 -6.45
C PRO A 343 6.54 -9.90 -6.20
N LYS A 344 7.74 -9.32 -6.09
CA LYS A 344 8.94 -10.08 -5.69
C LYS A 344 8.94 -10.41 -4.20
N LEU A 345 8.35 -9.52 -3.40
CA LEU A 345 8.31 -9.61 -1.93
C LEU A 345 6.95 -9.15 -1.43
N ILE A 346 6.42 -9.88 -0.46
CA ILE A 346 5.14 -9.57 0.17
C ILE A 346 5.35 -9.53 1.69
N LEU A 347 4.83 -8.49 2.32
CA LEU A 347 4.79 -8.32 3.76
C LEU A 347 3.34 -8.45 4.22
N PHE A 348 3.08 -9.40 5.12
CA PHE A 348 1.77 -9.62 5.74
C PHE A 348 1.86 -9.47 7.25
N PRO A 349 0.76 -9.08 7.93
CA PRO A 349 0.63 -9.31 9.36
C PRO A 349 0.88 -10.79 9.68
N GLU A 350 1.60 -11.08 10.77
CA GLU A 350 1.91 -12.46 11.18
C GLU A 350 0.66 -13.34 11.28
N ASP A 351 -0.42 -12.78 11.80
CA ASP A 351 -1.70 -13.48 11.98
C ASP A 351 -2.34 -13.91 10.63
N LEU A 352 -2.09 -13.15 9.55
CA LEU A 352 -2.55 -13.49 8.21
C LEU A 352 -1.65 -14.49 7.52
N MET A 353 -0.35 -14.52 7.83
CA MET A 353 0.57 -15.48 7.24
C MET A 353 0.18 -16.93 7.54
N ALA A 354 -0.31 -17.22 8.74
CA ALA A 354 -0.73 -18.58 9.12
C ALA A 354 -1.77 -19.19 8.17
N HIS A 355 -2.60 -18.36 7.54
CA HIS A 355 -3.63 -18.79 6.60
C HIS A 355 -3.15 -18.87 5.14
N MET A 356 -2.00 -18.25 4.80
CA MET A 356 -1.46 -18.20 3.44
C MET A 356 -0.50 -19.35 3.12
N ILE A 357 0.11 -19.97 4.13
CA ILE A 357 1.19 -20.96 3.99
C ILE A 357 0.74 -22.26 3.25
N THR A 358 -0.56 -22.47 3.06
CA THR A 358 -1.10 -23.68 2.42
C THR A 358 -1.18 -23.62 0.89
N SER A 359 -0.88 -22.48 0.24
CA SER A 359 -1.15 -22.26 -1.20
C SER A 359 0.10 -22.00 -2.08
N HIS A 360 1.29 -22.37 -1.59
CA HIS A 360 2.56 -22.04 -2.25
C HIS A 360 2.77 -22.72 -3.62
N THR A 361 2.68 -21.94 -4.71
CA THR A 361 3.17 -22.33 -6.04
C THR A 361 4.03 -21.26 -6.75
N GLY A 362 4.32 -20.11 -6.11
CA GLY A 362 5.03 -18.97 -6.71
C GLY A 362 6.44 -18.69 -6.19
N SER A 363 7.22 -17.89 -6.94
CA SER A 363 8.60 -17.46 -6.61
C SER A 363 8.69 -16.25 -5.66
N SER A 364 7.56 -15.72 -5.18
CA SER A 364 7.51 -14.56 -4.29
C SER A 364 7.96 -14.91 -2.87
N VAL A 365 8.73 -14.02 -2.24
CA VAL A 365 9.17 -14.18 -0.85
C VAL A 365 8.15 -13.51 0.08
N TYR A 366 7.81 -14.19 1.18
CA TYR A 366 6.85 -13.72 2.17
C TYR A 366 7.56 -13.39 3.49
N PHE A 367 7.20 -12.29 4.13
CA PHE A 367 7.59 -11.98 5.51
C PHE A 367 6.37 -11.60 6.34
N GLY A 368 6.38 -12.06 7.59
CA GLY A 368 5.45 -11.63 8.61
C GLY A 368 5.93 -10.35 9.26
N TYR A 369 5.01 -9.47 9.62
CA TYR A 369 5.31 -8.34 10.48
C TYR A 369 4.37 -8.28 11.67
N SER A 370 4.95 -7.86 12.79
CA SER A 370 4.26 -7.65 14.06
C SER A 370 4.48 -6.21 14.53
N GLU A 371 3.69 -5.78 15.51
CA GLU A 371 3.83 -4.44 16.08
C GLU A 371 5.18 -4.25 16.77
N ASN A 372 5.79 -3.09 16.58
CA ASN A 372 7.07 -2.68 17.17
C ASN A 372 8.31 -3.47 16.69
N GLU A 373 8.20 -4.29 15.65
CA GLU A 373 9.34 -4.96 15.04
C GLU A 373 9.86 -4.25 13.79
N THR A 374 11.18 -4.24 13.63
CA THR A 374 11.83 -3.70 12.43
C THR A 374 12.24 -4.85 11.52
N ILE A 375 11.70 -4.86 10.30
CA ILE A 375 12.00 -5.90 9.32
C ILE A 375 13.03 -5.40 8.32
N CYS A 376 14.15 -6.12 8.24
CA CYS A 376 15.17 -5.92 7.23
C CYS A 376 14.73 -6.54 5.91
N VAL A 377 14.14 -5.72 5.05
CA VAL A 377 13.78 -6.14 3.69
C VAL A 377 15.04 -6.34 2.83
N PRO A 378 15.27 -7.54 2.25
CA PRO A 378 16.47 -7.81 1.46
C PRO A 378 16.55 -6.91 0.22
N ARG A 379 17.76 -6.52 -0.18
CA ARG A 379 18.00 -5.70 -1.37
C ARG A 379 17.69 -6.53 -2.63
N SER A 380 16.94 -5.97 -3.57
CA SER A 380 16.46 -6.69 -4.77
C SER A 380 17.12 -6.25 -6.09
N ARG A 381 17.91 -5.17 -6.07
CA ARG A 381 18.69 -4.67 -7.20
C ARG A 381 20.08 -4.26 -6.68
N ASP A 382 21.09 -5.02 -7.08
CA ASP A 382 22.49 -4.58 -6.98
C ASP A 382 22.89 -3.70 -8.18
N GLU A 383 22.12 -3.78 -9.26
CA GLU A 383 22.28 -2.99 -10.46
C GLU A 383 21.45 -1.71 -10.39
N PHE A 384 22.09 -0.60 -10.74
CA PHE A 384 21.55 0.73 -10.66
C PHE A 384 21.52 1.35 -12.06
N GLU A 385 20.34 1.71 -12.53
CA GLU A 385 20.15 2.25 -13.87
C GLU A 385 20.36 3.77 -13.84
N VAL A 386 21.27 4.25 -14.69
CA VAL A 386 21.64 5.66 -14.80
C VAL A 386 21.51 6.10 -16.24
N ASP A 387 20.69 7.12 -16.47
CA ASP A 387 20.58 7.81 -17.74
C ASP A 387 21.88 8.59 -18.00
N LEU A 388 22.46 8.42 -19.18
CA LEU A 388 23.61 9.21 -19.62
C LEU A 388 23.11 10.38 -20.47
N ALA A 389 23.55 11.60 -20.17
CA ALA A 389 23.33 12.73 -21.05
C ALA A 389 24.04 12.53 -22.40
N THR A 390 23.41 12.98 -23.48
CA THR A 390 23.84 12.67 -24.85
C THR A 390 25.24 13.22 -25.16
N ASP A 391 25.58 14.36 -24.59
CA ASP A 391 26.92 14.98 -24.67
C ASP A 391 28.03 14.09 -24.10
N LEU A 392 27.76 13.39 -22.99
CA LEU A 392 28.69 12.40 -22.43
C LEU A 392 28.80 11.15 -23.29
N VAL A 393 27.70 10.70 -23.91
CA VAL A 393 27.72 9.54 -24.82
C VAL A 393 28.68 9.78 -25.97
N PHE A 394 28.68 10.99 -26.56
CA PHE A 394 29.60 11.36 -27.64
C PHE A 394 31.06 11.47 -27.22
N GLN A 395 31.35 11.60 -25.92
CA GLN A 395 32.71 11.64 -25.37
C GLN A 395 33.27 10.24 -25.06
N LEU A 396 32.44 9.21 -25.06
CA LEU A 396 32.88 7.84 -24.79
C LEU A 396 33.85 7.39 -25.89
N GLN A 397 35.02 6.89 -25.45
CA GLN A 397 35.99 6.24 -26.32
C GLN A 397 36.16 4.78 -25.87
N PRO A 398 35.27 3.87 -26.30
CA PRO A 398 35.32 2.48 -25.88
C PRO A 398 36.57 1.78 -26.41
N ARG A 399 37.30 1.12 -25.53
CA ARG A 399 38.41 0.23 -25.87
C ARG A 399 38.00 -1.20 -25.58
N ARG A 400 38.21 -2.11 -26.55
CA ARG A 400 37.98 -3.54 -26.35
C ARG A 400 38.99 -4.09 -25.35
N ILE A 401 38.49 -4.84 -24.37
CA ILE A 401 39.32 -5.63 -23.46
C ILE A 401 39.73 -6.90 -24.20
N LYS A 402 40.97 -7.35 -24.03
CA LYS A 402 41.45 -8.57 -24.72
C LYS A 402 40.89 -9.85 -24.10
N GLN A 403 40.56 -9.81 -22.81
CA GLN A 403 40.18 -10.98 -22.01
C GLN A 403 38.66 -11.26 -21.97
N GLU A 404 37.81 -10.29 -22.34
CA GLU A 404 36.34 -10.43 -22.35
C GLU A 404 35.76 -9.80 -23.63
N ASN A 405 34.61 -10.28 -24.11
CA ASN A 405 33.89 -9.68 -25.25
C ASN A 405 33.16 -8.39 -24.84
N ALA A 406 33.87 -7.52 -24.11
CA ALA A 406 33.38 -6.27 -23.54
C ALA A 406 34.28 -5.11 -23.97
N ALA A 407 33.71 -3.90 -24.01
CA ALA A 407 34.44 -2.67 -24.24
C ALA A 407 34.25 -1.73 -23.06
N ILE A 408 35.34 -1.11 -22.61
CA ILE A 408 35.35 -0.17 -21.49
C ILE A 408 35.64 1.22 -22.03
N ALA A 409 34.90 2.22 -21.55
CA ALA A 409 35.17 3.62 -21.78
C ALA A 409 35.23 4.34 -20.43
N ARG A 410 36.21 5.23 -20.26
CA ARG A 410 36.28 6.10 -19.07
C ARG A 410 35.30 7.25 -19.22
N LEU A 411 34.54 7.48 -18.16
CA LEU A 411 33.52 8.52 -18.10
C LEU A 411 33.76 9.38 -16.87
N LYS A 412 33.70 10.70 -17.03
CA LYS A 412 33.68 11.67 -15.93
C LYS A 412 32.49 12.57 -16.13
N GLY A 413 31.63 12.69 -15.13
CA GLY A 413 30.46 13.54 -15.18
C GLY A 413 29.96 13.86 -13.77
N LYS A 414 29.10 14.87 -13.68
CA LYS A 414 28.37 15.17 -12.45
C LYS A 414 27.15 14.27 -12.37
N TYR A 415 26.93 13.70 -11.19
CA TYR A 415 25.80 12.83 -10.91
C TYR A 415 24.65 13.64 -10.31
N HIS A 416 23.49 13.57 -10.96
CA HIS A 416 22.29 14.29 -10.58
C HIS A 416 21.13 13.32 -10.37
N VAL A 417 20.33 13.56 -9.34
CA VAL A 417 19.06 12.87 -9.12
C VAL A 417 17.96 13.89 -9.32
N HIS A 418 17.08 13.63 -10.29
CA HIS A 418 15.98 14.53 -10.60
C HIS A 418 14.72 13.71 -10.93
N HIS A 419 13.64 13.96 -10.19
CA HIS A 419 12.37 13.25 -10.36
C HIS A 419 12.50 11.72 -10.27
N GLY A 420 13.30 11.22 -9.31
CA GLY A 420 13.55 9.79 -9.14
C GLY A 420 14.39 9.13 -10.24
N ARG A 421 14.86 9.90 -11.24
CA ARG A 421 15.78 9.44 -12.27
C ARG A 421 17.21 9.85 -11.94
N HIS A 422 18.12 8.96 -12.29
CA HIS A 422 19.55 9.13 -12.08
C HIS A 422 20.18 9.54 -13.39
N LEU A 423 20.70 10.76 -13.46
CA LEU A 423 21.26 11.34 -14.67
C LEU A 423 22.73 11.67 -14.43
N LEU A 424 23.60 11.22 -15.33
CA LEU A 424 24.97 11.69 -15.41
C LEU A 424 25.09 12.76 -16.48
N ILE A 425 25.64 13.93 -16.15
CA ILE A 425 25.82 15.08 -17.06
C ILE A 425 27.29 15.50 -17.17
N SER A 426 27.69 16.14 -18.27
CA SER A 426 29.07 16.59 -18.46
C SER A 426 29.46 17.69 -17.47
N GLU A 427 30.75 17.71 -17.11
CA GLU A 427 31.32 18.68 -16.20
C GLU A 427 31.83 19.89 -17.00
N ASN A 428 31.13 21.02 -16.94
CA ASN A 428 31.46 22.25 -17.69
C ASN A 428 32.76 22.98 -17.22
N GLU A 429 33.60 22.36 -16.38
CA GLU A 429 34.85 23.00 -15.96
C GLU A 429 35.99 22.70 -16.94
N PRO A 430 36.79 23.71 -17.33
CA PRO A 430 37.99 23.48 -18.11
C PRO A 430 38.93 22.60 -17.29
N VAL A 431 39.19 21.39 -17.77
CA VAL A 431 40.13 20.46 -17.17
C VAL A 431 41.52 21.10 -17.19
N ASN A 432 41.97 21.64 -16.06
CA ASN A 432 43.36 22.05 -15.88
C ASN A 432 44.25 20.81 -16.06
N HIS A 433 44.94 20.72 -17.20
CA HIS A 433 45.75 19.58 -17.63
C HIS A 433 47.05 19.36 -16.82
N SER A 434 47.16 19.87 -15.60
CA SER A 434 48.42 19.93 -14.84
C SER A 434 48.61 18.83 -13.78
N GLN A 435 47.64 17.93 -13.57
CA GLN A 435 47.86 16.73 -12.77
C GLN A 435 47.94 15.51 -13.69
N SER A 436 49.11 14.86 -13.63
CA SER A 436 49.47 13.59 -14.27
C SER A 436 48.25 12.68 -14.39
N ARG A 437 47.84 12.37 -15.64
CA ARG A 437 46.76 11.42 -15.90
C ARG A 437 47.12 10.10 -15.21
N LEU A 438 46.49 9.81 -14.07
CA LEU A 438 46.56 8.50 -13.43
C LEU A 438 45.91 7.50 -14.39
N LEU A 439 46.75 6.80 -15.14
CA LEU A 439 46.40 5.62 -15.93
C LEU A 439 45.92 4.57 -14.94
N LEU A 440 44.63 4.24 -15.00
CA LEU A 440 44.08 3.11 -14.24
C LEU A 440 44.26 1.87 -15.11
N GLN A 441 44.86 0.82 -14.57
CA GLN A 441 45.05 -0.43 -15.30
C GLN A 441 44.00 -1.44 -14.86
N TRP A 442 43.48 -2.19 -15.82
CA TRP A 442 42.45 -3.19 -15.59
C TRP A 442 42.94 -4.57 -16.02
N GLY A 443 42.61 -5.58 -15.21
CA GLY A 443 42.96 -6.97 -15.44
C GLY A 443 43.83 -7.56 -14.32
N SER A 444 43.87 -8.89 -14.27
CA SER A 444 44.84 -9.61 -13.42
C SER A 444 46.18 -9.71 -14.17
N LEU A 445 47.26 -9.46 -13.44
CA LEU A 445 48.61 -9.53 -13.99
C LEU A 445 49.05 -11.00 -14.09
N ASP A 446 49.11 -11.56 -15.30
CA ASP A 446 49.73 -12.86 -15.52
C ASP A 446 51.25 -12.73 -15.42
N LEU A 447 51.80 -13.21 -14.31
CA LEU A 447 53.23 -13.16 -14.02
C LEU A 447 54.07 -13.95 -15.03
N THR A 448 53.50 -14.97 -15.68
CA THR A 448 54.18 -15.75 -16.72
C THR A 448 54.37 -14.91 -17.98
N LEU A 449 53.33 -14.21 -18.42
CA LEU A 449 53.38 -13.28 -19.55
C LEU A 449 54.26 -12.07 -19.23
N LEU A 450 54.20 -11.56 -18.00
CA LEU A 450 55.07 -10.48 -17.56
C LEU A 450 56.54 -10.90 -17.57
N LEU A 451 56.87 -12.09 -17.08
CA LEU A 451 58.24 -12.60 -17.10
C LEU A 451 58.78 -12.76 -18.52
N LEU A 452 57.96 -13.22 -19.46
CA LEU A 452 58.33 -13.30 -20.88
C LEU A 452 58.61 -11.90 -21.47
N ALA A 453 57.72 -10.93 -21.23
CA ALA A 453 57.89 -9.55 -21.69
C ALA A 453 59.11 -8.84 -21.06
N LEU A 454 59.43 -9.16 -19.80
CA LEU A 454 60.63 -8.65 -19.13
C LEU A 454 61.91 -9.26 -19.73
N ARG A 455 61.91 -10.56 -20.07
CA ARG A 455 63.04 -11.23 -20.73
C ARG A 455 63.33 -10.66 -22.11
N GLU A 456 62.31 -10.31 -22.89
CA GLU A 456 62.47 -9.63 -24.17
C GLU A 456 63.19 -8.27 -24.04
N LYS A 457 63.07 -7.62 -22.88
CA LYS A 457 63.77 -6.37 -22.54
C LYS A 457 65.11 -6.58 -21.81
N GLY A 458 65.59 -7.82 -21.74
CA GLY A 458 66.87 -8.17 -21.10
C GLY A 458 66.83 -8.19 -19.57
N ILE A 459 65.65 -8.34 -18.96
CA ILE A 459 65.45 -8.40 -17.51
C ILE A 459 65.13 -9.84 -17.11
N ASN A 460 65.99 -10.44 -16.29
CA ASN A 460 65.87 -11.84 -15.87
C ASN A 460 65.39 -11.98 -14.43
N GLY A 461 64.45 -12.90 -14.20
CA GLY A 461 63.88 -13.18 -12.88
C GLY A 461 63.27 -14.58 -12.76
N SER A 462 62.80 -14.91 -11.56
CA SER A 462 62.02 -16.12 -11.26
C SER A 462 60.72 -15.75 -10.55
N ILE A 463 59.70 -16.60 -10.72
CA ILE A 463 58.43 -16.52 -10.00
C ILE A 463 58.55 -17.43 -8.78
N ASP A 464 58.37 -16.87 -7.59
CA ASP A 464 58.30 -17.61 -6.34
C ASP A 464 56.82 -17.69 -5.90
N ASN A 465 56.25 -18.90 -6.00
CA ASN A 465 54.94 -19.23 -5.43
C ASN A 465 55.15 -19.71 -3.99
N ASP A 466 55.23 -18.79 -3.03
CA ASP A 466 55.32 -19.17 -1.63
C ASP A 466 53.92 -19.49 -1.10
N GLY A 467 53.48 -20.72 -1.31
CA GLY A 467 52.18 -21.22 -0.86
C GLY A 467 52.20 -21.63 0.60
N MET A 468 52.20 -20.68 1.55
CA MET A 468 51.91 -20.94 2.98
C MET A 468 51.47 -19.69 3.79
N GLY A 469 50.57 -18.86 3.26
CA GLY A 469 49.95 -17.76 4.04
C GLY A 469 48.57 -17.37 3.52
N GLU A 470 47.69 -16.89 4.40
CA GLU A 470 46.25 -16.60 4.19
C GLU A 470 45.91 -15.58 3.08
N HIS A 471 46.90 -15.12 2.31
CA HIS A 471 46.72 -14.25 1.15
C HIS A 471 47.45 -14.85 -0.06
N ASN A 472 46.73 -15.08 -1.16
CA ASN A 472 47.28 -15.48 -2.47
C ASN A 472 48.19 -14.38 -3.06
N SER A 473 49.34 -14.11 -2.43
CA SER A 473 50.35 -13.19 -2.92
C SER A 473 51.39 -13.97 -3.73
N CYS A 474 51.59 -13.58 -4.99
CA CYS A 474 52.62 -14.16 -5.83
C CYS A 474 53.77 -13.16 -6.05
N PHE A 475 55.00 -13.65 -5.99
CA PHE A 475 56.21 -12.83 -6.05
C PHE A 475 56.99 -13.11 -7.32
N LEU A 476 57.44 -12.05 -7.99
CA LEU A 476 58.40 -12.12 -9.08
C LEU A 476 59.68 -11.40 -8.67
N ARG A 477 60.78 -12.17 -8.54
CA ARG A 477 62.09 -11.68 -8.14
C ARG A 477 62.97 -11.50 -9.37
N ILE A 478 63.50 -10.29 -9.53
CA ILE A 478 64.38 -9.91 -10.64
C ILE A 478 65.83 -9.92 -10.13
N TYR A 479 66.70 -10.65 -10.83
CA TYR A 479 68.10 -10.82 -10.46
C TYR A 479 69.05 -9.97 -11.31
N GLU A 480 68.70 -9.71 -12.58
CA GLU A 480 69.50 -8.93 -13.54
C GLU A 480 68.60 -7.95 -14.31
N PRO A 481 69.04 -6.71 -14.61
CA PRO A 481 70.38 -6.13 -14.37
C PRO A 481 70.60 -5.58 -12.95
N LYS A 482 69.53 -5.31 -12.19
CA LYS A 482 69.57 -4.91 -10.77
C LYS A 482 68.42 -5.60 -10.04
N LYS A 483 68.56 -5.76 -8.72
CA LYS A 483 67.52 -6.42 -7.89
C LYS A 483 66.22 -5.61 -7.90
N ALA A 484 65.11 -6.29 -8.14
CA ALA A 484 63.76 -5.75 -7.96
C ALA A 484 62.80 -6.88 -7.55
N LEU A 485 61.74 -6.51 -6.84
CA LEU A 485 60.68 -7.39 -6.37
C LEU A 485 59.34 -6.84 -6.86
N ILE A 486 58.56 -7.70 -7.50
CA ILE A 486 57.17 -7.43 -7.85
C ILE A 486 56.31 -8.35 -6.99
N GLU A 487 55.49 -7.76 -6.14
CA GLU A 487 54.51 -8.47 -5.33
C GLU A 487 53.12 -8.23 -5.92
N THR A 488 52.41 -9.30 -6.24
CA THR A 488 51.03 -9.25 -6.73
C THR A 488 50.10 -9.89 -5.72
N THR A 489 49.10 -9.14 -5.30
CA THR A 489 47.93 -9.64 -4.59
C THR A 489 46.72 -9.49 -5.51
N GLY A 490 45.59 -10.12 -5.18
CA GLY A 490 44.39 -10.09 -6.03
C GLY A 490 43.88 -8.69 -6.42
N THR A 491 44.27 -7.61 -5.72
CA THR A 491 43.87 -6.22 -6.01
C THR A 491 45.01 -5.20 -6.05
N LEU A 492 46.24 -5.58 -5.68
CA LEU A 492 47.37 -4.66 -5.56
C LEU A 492 48.64 -5.27 -6.15
N THR A 493 49.35 -4.52 -7.00
CA THR A 493 50.71 -4.86 -7.44
C THR A 493 51.70 -3.84 -6.91
N VAL A 494 52.70 -4.28 -6.14
CA VAL A 494 53.75 -3.44 -5.58
C VAL A 494 55.07 -3.74 -6.30
N VAL A 495 55.68 -2.71 -6.88
CA VAL A 495 57.00 -2.80 -7.52
C VAL A 495 58.03 -2.13 -6.63
N SER A 496 58.98 -2.91 -6.13
CA SER A 496 60.12 -2.43 -5.34
C SER A 496 61.40 -2.62 -6.15
N ALA A 497 62.00 -1.54 -6.64
CA ALA A 497 63.24 -1.58 -7.41
C ALA A 497 64.30 -0.66 -6.81
N VAL A 498 65.58 -1.05 -6.95
CA VAL A 498 66.73 -0.30 -6.41
C VAL A 498 67.04 0.97 -7.25
N ASP A 499 66.48 1.08 -8.45
CA ASP A 499 66.75 2.15 -9.41
C ASP A 499 65.45 2.62 -10.08
N GLU A 500 65.27 3.93 -10.20
CA GLU A 500 64.13 4.57 -10.85
C GLU A 500 64.03 4.20 -12.33
N THR A 501 65.16 4.02 -13.01
CA THR A 501 65.19 3.62 -14.43
C THR A 501 64.64 2.20 -14.61
N LEU A 502 65.03 1.27 -13.73
CA LEU A 502 64.50 -0.09 -13.70
C LEU A 502 63.02 -0.11 -13.32
N ALA A 503 62.62 0.68 -12.32
CA ALA A 503 61.22 0.84 -11.93
C ALA A 503 60.36 1.32 -13.11
N SER A 504 60.84 2.29 -13.88
CA SER A 504 60.14 2.81 -15.07
C SER A 504 60.00 1.76 -16.17
N ILE A 505 61.03 0.95 -16.42
CA ILE A 505 60.97 -0.12 -17.43
C ILE A 505 60.01 -1.23 -17.00
N ILE A 506 60.04 -1.62 -15.71
CA ILE A 506 59.09 -2.58 -15.15
C ILE A 506 57.67 -2.03 -15.27
N PHE A 507 57.44 -0.78 -14.87
CA PHE A 507 56.14 -0.12 -14.98
C PHE A 507 55.62 -0.11 -16.42
N GLN A 508 56.43 0.31 -17.40
CA GLN A 508 56.05 0.28 -18.82
C GLN A 508 55.74 -1.13 -19.34
N THR A 509 56.43 -2.15 -18.81
CA THR A 509 56.20 -3.54 -19.20
C THR A 509 54.89 -4.06 -18.60
N ILE A 510 54.59 -3.72 -17.35
CA ILE A 510 53.29 -3.97 -16.73
C ILE A 510 52.17 -3.29 -17.54
N CYS A 511 52.36 -2.03 -17.96
CA CYS A 511 51.43 -1.31 -18.83
C CYS A 511 51.19 -1.99 -20.20
N SER A 512 52.12 -2.81 -20.68
CA SER A 512 51.99 -3.50 -21.97
C SER A 512 51.25 -4.84 -21.86
N VAL A 513 51.26 -5.43 -20.65
CA VAL A 513 50.61 -6.70 -20.34
C VAL A 513 49.17 -6.48 -19.85
N LEU A 514 48.93 -5.41 -19.09
CA LEU A 514 47.60 -5.01 -18.64
C LEU A 514 46.91 -4.10 -19.65
N ASP A 515 45.57 -4.16 -19.69
CA ASP A 515 44.78 -3.24 -20.50
C ASP A 515 44.69 -1.88 -19.76
N ALA A 516 45.20 -0.82 -20.39
CA ALA A 516 45.27 0.52 -19.81
C ALA A 516 44.01 1.36 -20.10
N ILE A 517 43.41 1.94 -19.05
CA ILE A 517 42.23 2.83 -19.07
C ILE A 517 42.63 4.30 -18.96
#